data_AF-A0A3B9NUT9-F1
#
_entry.id   AF-A0A3B9NUT9-F1
#
_cell.length_a   1.000
_cell.length_b   1.000
_cell.length_c   1.000
_cell.angle_alpha   90.00
_cell.angle_beta   90.00
_cell.angle_gamma   90.00
#
_symmetry.space_group_name_H-M   'P 1'
#
loop_
_entity.id
_entity.type
_entity.pdbx_description
1 polymer ?
#
loop_
_entity_poly.entity_id
_entity_poly.type
_entity_poly.pdbx_seq_one_letter_code
_entity_poly.pdbx_strand_id
1 'polypeptide(L)'
;MSWIANFHFIRPEWLLALIPAVVIAVLLFRRYQRSTAWADTIDPELMPFLLVQPTKKPSVNPLPILLLAWVVSILAVAGPTTQKIPRPILEREDALVIVLDLTWSMYASDVTPSRLVNAKRKITDLLMARNEGMTGLIVFAGDAHAVSPLTDDNKTILALLSTLGPEMMPAPGSALAPALTLARSLFVSAGAATGRVLVITDEVRDAPAALSAASALNDQYPLSLMVVGTQSGAPIRLPQSMGDNFLKDAQGSLVIPAVNFDAIQRFANASGASLTELNLLNDDLSIWLEPPNRLDESFRVVERDFDLWEELGPYLIILLLPLAIFGFRRGWLWVLAVVILMPADQAVAADFWTDLWQTRDQQGASALELDAPESAATLFEDPAWRATAHYRNQDFQAAAEDFAASEGIENDYNRGNALARAGDLDKALAAFDEVLASDPKHEDAAFNKALIEQLLEQQSQEQDASDQGEPDEQNPQEGGQGEENQESGEQDPSQDAQSQQEGNAEDDAQDSEAEREQAEADQRDEEADQTSEQAVQEADAALDPEEAQALEQWLKRVPDDPGGLLRRKFEQQFEERVRQGEITRQDFERNW
;
A
#
# COMPACT_ATOMS: atom_id res chain seq x y z
N MET A 1 -12.91 -40.37 0.79
CA MET A 1 -14.22 -39.72 1.02
C MET A 1 -14.01 -38.28 1.49
N SER A 2 -13.22 -37.48 0.77
CA SER A 2 -12.91 -36.09 1.13
C SER A 2 -14.03 -35.09 0.79
N TRP A 3 -14.96 -35.47 -0.11
CA TRP A 3 -16.05 -34.59 -0.57
C TRP A 3 -17.07 -34.20 0.50
N ILE A 4 -17.21 -35.00 1.58
CA ILE A 4 -18.13 -34.70 2.69
C ILE A 4 -17.45 -33.77 3.71
N ALA A 5 -16.15 -33.94 3.93
CA ALA A 5 -15.41 -33.17 4.95
C ALA A 5 -15.38 -31.68 4.62
N ASN A 6 -15.33 -31.33 3.33
CA ASN A 6 -15.23 -29.95 2.86
C ASN A 6 -16.57 -29.38 2.36
N PHE A 7 -17.67 -30.12 2.50
CA PHE A 7 -18.97 -29.67 2.02
C PHE A 7 -19.53 -28.55 2.91
N HIS A 8 -19.74 -27.37 2.32
CA HIS A 8 -20.44 -26.27 2.96
C HIS A 8 -21.19 -25.43 1.90
N PHE A 9 -21.90 -24.41 2.37
CA PHE A 9 -22.52 -23.40 1.51
C PHE A 9 -21.70 -22.12 1.62
N ILE A 10 -21.34 -21.50 0.49
CA ILE A 10 -20.64 -20.18 0.51
C ILE A 10 -21.56 -19.10 1.08
N ARG A 11 -22.87 -19.21 0.81
CA ARG A 11 -23.87 -18.19 1.13
C ARG A 11 -25.02 -18.78 1.96
N PRO A 12 -24.77 -19.27 3.19
CA PRO A 12 -25.74 -20.01 4.00
C PRO A 12 -26.98 -19.18 4.38
N GLU A 13 -26.88 -17.85 4.41
CA GLU A 13 -27.97 -16.93 4.69
C GLU A 13 -29.16 -17.09 3.74
N TRP A 14 -28.93 -17.51 2.49
CA TRP A 14 -30.01 -17.78 1.54
C TRP A 14 -30.91 -18.94 1.96
N LEU A 15 -30.44 -19.86 2.80
CA LEU A 15 -31.27 -20.94 3.35
C LEU A 15 -32.41 -20.41 4.21
N LEU A 16 -32.31 -19.20 4.79
CA LEU A 16 -33.42 -18.57 5.52
C LEU A 16 -34.63 -18.32 4.62
N ALA A 17 -34.44 -18.20 3.31
CA ALA A 17 -35.53 -18.07 2.34
C ALA A 17 -36.38 -19.34 2.22
N LEU A 18 -35.98 -20.48 2.81
CA LEU A 18 -36.84 -21.66 2.96
C LEU A 18 -38.01 -21.42 3.91
N ILE A 19 -37.85 -20.56 4.92
CA ILE A 19 -38.89 -20.26 5.91
C ILE A 19 -40.17 -19.71 5.24
N PRO A 20 -40.11 -18.63 4.44
CA PRO A 20 -41.29 -18.13 3.74
C PRO A 20 -41.85 -19.15 2.73
N ALA A 21 -40.99 -19.96 2.10
CA ALA A 21 -41.44 -21.03 1.19
C ALA A 21 -42.32 -22.06 1.91
N VAL A 22 -41.91 -22.50 3.10
CA VAL A 22 -42.68 -23.44 3.94
C VAL A 22 -43.98 -22.79 4.44
N VAL A 23 -43.92 -21.54 4.92
CA VAL A 23 -45.12 -20.82 5.39
C VAL A 23 -46.16 -20.70 4.27
N ILE A 24 -45.74 -20.29 3.07
CA ILE A 24 -46.63 -20.18 1.91
C ILE A 24 -47.17 -21.54 1.50
N ALA A 25 -46.34 -22.59 1.51
CA ALA A 25 -46.80 -23.96 1.24
C ALA A 25 -47.92 -24.40 2.20
N VAL A 26 -47.76 -24.15 3.50
CA VAL A 26 -48.76 -24.49 4.53
C VAL A 26 -50.05 -23.69 4.36
N LEU A 27 -49.95 -22.37 4.12
CA LEU A 27 -51.12 -21.51 3.90
C LEU A 27 -51.91 -21.93 2.66
N LEU A 28 -51.22 -22.24 1.56
CA LEU A 28 -51.84 -22.69 0.33
C LEU A 28 -52.46 -24.08 0.47
N PHE A 29 -51.81 -25.00 1.18
CA PHE A 29 -52.35 -26.33 1.47
C PHE A 29 -53.64 -26.23 2.31
N ARG A 30 -53.65 -25.36 3.33
CA ARG A 30 -54.86 -25.06 4.13
C ARG A 30 -55.98 -24.45 3.31
N ARG A 31 -55.66 -23.55 2.37
CA ARG A 31 -56.65 -22.94 1.47
C ARG A 31 -57.22 -23.95 0.47
N TYR A 32 -56.39 -24.86 -0.03
CA TYR A 32 -56.83 -25.92 -0.95
C TYR A 32 -57.77 -26.93 -0.28
N GLN A 33 -57.54 -27.23 1.01
CA GLN A 33 -58.46 -28.07 1.79
C GLN A 33 -59.80 -27.37 2.09
N ARG A 34 -59.87 -26.04 2.08
CA ARG A 34 -61.12 -25.25 2.22
C ARG A 34 -61.95 -25.18 0.92
N SER A 35 -61.81 -26.15 0.04
CA SER A 35 -62.79 -26.48 -0.99
C SER A 35 -63.97 -27.17 -0.30
N THR A 36 -65.00 -26.50 0.20
CA THR A 36 -65.81 -25.47 -0.43
C THR A 36 -66.70 -24.96 0.69
N ALA A 37 -66.75 -23.65 0.96
CA ALA A 37 -67.65 -23.11 2.00
C ALA A 37 -69.13 -23.57 1.83
N TRP A 38 -69.50 -23.95 0.61
CA TRP A 38 -70.82 -24.46 0.24
C TRP A 38 -71.07 -25.90 0.71
N ALA A 39 -70.03 -26.73 0.84
CA ALA A 39 -70.13 -28.09 1.37
C ALA A 39 -70.37 -28.12 2.89
N ASP A 40 -69.91 -27.09 3.60
CA ASP A 40 -70.16 -26.95 5.05
C ASP A 40 -71.54 -26.36 5.38
N THR A 41 -72.22 -25.75 4.39
CA THR A 41 -73.47 -24.99 4.62
C THR A 41 -74.71 -25.60 3.95
N ILE A 42 -74.55 -26.56 3.03
CA ILE A 42 -75.65 -27.18 2.26
C ILE A 42 -75.71 -28.67 2.56
N ASP A 43 -76.93 -29.19 2.76
CA ASP A 43 -77.18 -30.61 2.99
C ASP A 43 -76.59 -31.49 1.86
N PRO A 44 -75.79 -32.52 2.17
CA PRO A 44 -75.14 -33.40 1.20
C PRO A 44 -76.08 -33.98 0.13
N GLU A 45 -77.35 -34.22 0.46
CA GLU A 45 -78.33 -34.81 -0.47
C GLU A 45 -78.79 -33.82 -1.56
N LEU A 46 -78.77 -32.51 -1.28
CA LEU A 46 -79.25 -31.46 -2.20
C LEU A 46 -78.14 -30.91 -3.11
N MET A 47 -76.88 -31.16 -2.75
CA MET A 47 -75.68 -30.67 -3.42
C MET A 47 -75.58 -31.01 -4.93
N PRO A 48 -75.98 -32.21 -5.40
CA PRO A 48 -75.89 -32.58 -6.82
C PRO A 48 -76.90 -31.85 -7.73
N PHE A 49 -77.99 -31.33 -7.15
CA PHE A 49 -79.10 -30.72 -7.89
C PHE A 49 -79.03 -29.19 -7.92
N LEU A 50 -78.33 -28.58 -6.95
CA LEU A 50 -78.20 -27.12 -6.83
C LEU A 50 -76.95 -26.56 -7.51
N LEU A 51 -75.93 -27.40 -7.75
CA LEU A 51 -74.69 -26.99 -8.39
C LEU A 51 -74.54 -27.64 -9.76
N VAL A 52 -74.50 -26.82 -10.81
CA VAL A 52 -74.06 -27.24 -12.13
C VAL A 52 -72.59 -27.66 -11.99
N GLN A 53 -72.31 -28.95 -11.96
CA GLN A 53 -70.93 -29.44 -11.87
C GLN A 53 -70.22 -29.05 -13.17
N PRO A 54 -69.23 -28.13 -13.14
CA PRO A 54 -68.40 -27.92 -14.32
C PRO A 54 -67.69 -29.24 -14.63
N THR A 55 -67.59 -29.58 -15.91
CA THR A 55 -66.87 -30.78 -16.36
C THR A 55 -65.47 -30.76 -15.73
N LYS A 56 -65.17 -31.77 -14.91
CA LYS A 56 -63.87 -31.91 -14.23
C LYS A 56 -62.78 -32.14 -15.27
N LYS A 57 -62.28 -31.07 -15.89
CA LYS A 57 -60.96 -31.11 -16.53
C LYS A 57 -59.94 -31.27 -15.40
N PRO A 58 -59.06 -32.28 -15.42
CA PRO A 58 -58.01 -32.39 -14.43
C PRO A 58 -57.09 -31.17 -14.59
N SER A 59 -57.24 -30.19 -13.70
CA SER A 59 -56.31 -29.09 -13.59
C SER A 59 -55.19 -29.55 -12.69
N VAL A 60 -54.00 -29.73 -13.25
CA VAL A 60 -52.79 -29.94 -12.47
C VAL A 60 -52.50 -28.65 -11.70
N ASN A 61 -52.45 -28.74 -10.37
CA ASN A 61 -52.10 -27.63 -9.51
C ASN A 61 -50.60 -27.32 -9.70
N PRO A 62 -50.21 -26.10 -10.12
CA PRO A 62 -48.81 -25.76 -10.38
C PRO A 62 -48.01 -25.49 -9.10
N LEU A 63 -48.68 -25.32 -7.95
CA LEU A 63 -48.06 -24.97 -6.67
C LEU A 63 -46.92 -25.92 -6.22
N PRO A 64 -47.06 -27.26 -6.26
CA PRO A 64 -45.96 -28.15 -5.89
C PRO A 64 -44.74 -28.01 -6.81
N ILE A 65 -44.96 -27.73 -8.10
CA ILE A 65 -43.88 -27.51 -9.09
C ILE A 65 -43.15 -26.19 -8.77
N LEU A 66 -43.89 -25.14 -8.42
CA LEU A 66 -43.33 -23.84 -8.04
C LEU A 66 -42.57 -23.89 -6.72
N LEU A 67 -43.09 -24.60 -5.71
CA LEU A 67 -42.39 -24.81 -4.44
C LEU A 67 -41.10 -25.61 -4.64
N LEU A 68 -41.13 -26.66 -5.47
CA LEU A 68 -39.93 -27.41 -5.82
C LEU A 68 -38.90 -26.53 -6.52
N ALA A 69 -39.33 -25.72 -7.50
CA ALA A 69 -38.46 -24.77 -8.17
C ALA A 69 -37.86 -23.72 -7.20
N TRP A 70 -38.66 -23.26 -6.24
CA TRP A 70 -38.20 -22.32 -5.22
C TRP A 70 -37.11 -22.95 -4.32
N VAL A 71 -37.33 -24.16 -3.81
CA VAL A 71 -36.33 -24.88 -3.00
C VAL A 71 -35.04 -25.10 -3.78
N VAL A 72 -35.13 -25.54 -5.03
CA VAL A 72 -33.95 -25.75 -5.89
C VAL A 72 -33.21 -24.43 -6.16
N SER A 73 -33.93 -23.32 -6.35
CA SER A 73 -33.32 -22.00 -6.55
C SER A 73 -32.58 -21.53 -5.31
N ILE A 74 -33.14 -21.74 -4.11
CA ILE A 74 -32.49 -21.41 -2.84
C ILE A 74 -31.18 -22.20 -2.68
N LEU A 75 -31.21 -23.51 -2.97
CA LEU A 75 -30.02 -24.34 -2.92
C LEU A 75 -28.98 -23.93 -3.97
N ALA A 76 -29.41 -23.50 -5.16
CA ALA A 76 -28.50 -23.00 -6.19
C ALA A 76 -27.79 -21.71 -5.75
N VAL A 77 -28.51 -20.75 -5.17
CA VAL A 77 -27.95 -19.46 -4.74
C VAL A 77 -27.12 -19.58 -3.48
N ALA A 78 -27.50 -20.48 -2.55
CA ALA A 78 -26.72 -20.76 -1.35
C ALA A 78 -25.30 -21.29 -1.67
N GLY A 79 -25.09 -21.80 -2.90
CA GLY A 79 -23.77 -22.15 -3.42
C GLY A 79 -23.13 -23.31 -2.67
N PRO A 80 -23.63 -24.55 -2.83
CA PRO A 80 -22.98 -25.73 -2.28
C PRO A 80 -21.61 -25.92 -2.91
N THR A 81 -20.59 -26.17 -2.09
CA THR A 81 -19.20 -26.33 -2.50
C THR A 81 -18.62 -27.63 -1.99
N THR A 82 -17.65 -28.18 -2.72
CA THR A 82 -17.02 -29.45 -2.35
C THR A 82 -15.50 -29.44 -2.45
N GLN A 83 -14.92 -28.60 -3.31
CA GLN A 83 -13.49 -28.63 -3.64
C GLN A 83 -12.94 -27.22 -3.78
N LYS A 84 -11.68 -27.01 -3.39
CA LYS A 84 -10.92 -25.78 -3.69
C LYS A 84 -10.23 -25.94 -5.05
N ILE A 85 -10.26 -24.91 -5.88
CA ILE A 85 -9.54 -24.87 -7.16
C ILE A 85 -8.36 -23.91 -7.01
N PRO A 86 -7.11 -24.40 -6.96
CA PRO A 86 -5.95 -23.52 -6.99
C PRO A 86 -5.90 -22.82 -8.35
N ARG A 87 -5.97 -21.49 -8.35
CA ARG A 87 -5.71 -20.69 -9.55
C ARG A 87 -4.33 -20.07 -9.44
N PRO A 88 -3.38 -20.45 -10.30
CA PRO A 88 -2.05 -19.84 -10.28
C PRO A 88 -2.17 -18.37 -10.64
N ILE A 89 -1.66 -17.48 -9.78
CA ILE A 89 -1.43 -16.09 -10.13
C ILE A 89 -0.12 -16.06 -10.92
N LEU A 90 -0.19 -15.49 -12.10
CA LEU A 90 0.98 -15.27 -12.95
C LEU A 90 1.52 -13.88 -12.62
N GLU A 91 2.64 -13.82 -11.89
CA GLU A 91 3.38 -12.56 -11.69
C GLU A 91 4.49 -12.48 -12.73
N ARG A 92 4.73 -11.28 -13.29
CA ARG A 92 5.81 -11.07 -14.25
C ARG A 92 7.15 -11.19 -13.52
N GLU A 93 8.06 -12.06 -13.99
CA GLU A 93 9.42 -12.17 -13.44
C GLU A 93 10.26 -10.95 -13.84
N ASP A 94 10.02 -9.83 -13.16
CA ASP A 94 10.82 -8.62 -13.28
C ASP A 94 11.58 -8.43 -11.96
N ALA A 95 12.79 -9.00 -11.88
CA ALA A 95 13.67 -8.87 -10.72
C ALA A 95 14.72 -7.78 -10.96
N LEU A 96 14.78 -6.79 -10.08
CA LEU A 96 15.75 -5.68 -10.15
C LEU A 96 16.60 -5.67 -8.87
N VAL A 97 17.92 -5.66 -9.00
CA VAL A 97 18.83 -5.39 -7.88
C VAL A 97 19.48 -4.03 -8.09
N ILE A 98 19.23 -3.12 -7.17
CA ILE A 98 19.83 -1.78 -7.14
C ILE A 98 21.08 -1.86 -6.26
N VAL A 99 22.20 -1.38 -6.77
CA VAL A 99 23.49 -1.31 -6.07
C VAL A 99 23.83 0.17 -5.89
N LEU A 100 23.76 0.66 -4.66
CA LEU A 100 24.01 2.06 -4.32
C LEU A 100 25.40 2.22 -3.70
N ASP A 101 26.19 3.13 -4.27
CA ASP A 101 27.48 3.53 -3.71
C ASP A 101 27.29 4.39 -2.45
N LEU A 102 27.95 3.99 -1.35
CA LEU A 102 28.00 4.70 -0.08
C LEU A 102 29.46 5.08 0.30
N THR A 103 30.30 5.35 -0.69
CA THR A 103 31.60 6.00 -0.48
C THR A 103 31.45 7.46 -0.01
N TRP A 104 32.48 7.99 0.64
CA TRP A 104 32.49 9.41 1.06
C TRP A 104 32.41 10.39 -0.11
N SER A 105 32.83 10.01 -1.32
CA SER A 105 32.73 10.87 -2.50
C SER A 105 31.27 11.14 -2.92
N MET A 106 30.33 10.28 -2.52
CA MET A 106 28.90 10.49 -2.72
C MET A 106 28.32 11.67 -1.91
N TYR A 107 29.05 12.18 -0.91
CA TYR A 107 28.73 13.44 -0.21
C TYR A 107 29.26 14.70 -0.91
N ALA A 108 29.91 14.59 -2.07
CA ALA A 108 30.24 15.74 -2.90
C ALA A 108 28.98 16.50 -3.34
N SER A 109 29.09 17.82 -3.41
CA SER A 109 27.99 18.77 -3.69
C SER A 109 28.10 19.39 -5.08
N ASP A 110 28.74 18.71 -6.03
CA ASP A 110 28.82 19.13 -7.43
C ASP A 110 27.50 18.93 -8.18
N VAL A 111 26.64 18.04 -7.69
CA VAL A 111 25.22 17.97 -8.03
C VAL A 111 24.42 18.28 -6.77
N THR A 112 23.73 19.43 -6.75
CA THR A 112 22.99 19.92 -5.59
C THR A 112 21.82 18.99 -5.23
N PRO A 113 21.57 18.68 -3.94
CA PRO A 113 22.37 19.06 -2.77
C PRO A 113 23.61 18.17 -2.54
N SER A 114 23.56 16.89 -2.88
CA SER A 114 24.73 16.00 -2.97
C SER A 114 24.47 14.84 -3.95
N ARG A 115 25.53 14.14 -4.38
CA ARG A 115 25.40 12.96 -5.25
C ARG A 115 24.51 11.89 -4.62
N LEU A 116 24.70 11.58 -3.34
CA LEU A 116 23.90 10.59 -2.61
C LEU A 116 22.43 10.97 -2.51
N VAL A 117 22.13 12.24 -2.21
CA VAL A 117 20.72 12.69 -2.11
C VAL A 117 20.03 12.56 -3.47
N ASN A 118 20.71 12.93 -4.55
CA ASN A 118 20.17 12.76 -5.90
C ASN A 118 20.01 11.28 -6.29
N ALA A 119 20.97 10.42 -5.92
CA ALA A 119 20.86 8.97 -6.10
C ALA A 119 19.66 8.38 -5.34
N LYS A 120 19.49 8.74 -4.06
CA LYS A 120 18.34 8.32 -3.25
C LYS A 120 17.02 8.80 -3.83
N ARG A 121 16.94 10.06 -4.28
CA ARG A 121 15.75 10.57 -4.94
C ARG A 121 15.43 9.76 -6.20
N LYS A 122 16.44 9.49 -7.04
CA LYS A 122 16.25 8.69 -8.24
C LYS A 122 15.75 7.27 -7.97
N ILE A 123 16.31 6.62 -6.94
CA ILE A 123 15.84 5.31 -6.48
C ILE A 123 14.40 5.42 -5.96
N THR A 124 14.07 6.47 -5.22
CA THR A 124 12.70 6.72 -4.72
C THR A 124 11.71 6.84 -5.86
N ASP A 125 12.00 7.68 -6.86
CA ASP A 125 11.16 7.86 -8.04
C ASP A 125 10.98 6.54 -8.81
N LEU A 126 12.06 5.75 -8.92
CA LEU A 126 12.02 4.44 -9.57
C LEU A 126 11.17 3.42 -8.79
N LEU A 127 11.28 3.36 -7.46
CA LEU A 127 10.49 2.48 -6.61
C LEU A 127 9.00 2.88 -6.59
N MET A 128 8.69 4.17 -6.65
CA MET A 128 7.32 4.68 -6.71
C MET A 128 6.66 4.42 -8.07
N ALA A 129 7.42 4.52 -9.16
CA ALA A 129 6.90 4.26 -10.50
C ALA A 129 6.78 2.76 -10.83
N ARG A 130 7.43 1.89 -10.06
CA ARG A 130 7.45 0.44 -10.26
C ARG A 130 6.33 -0.24 -9.48
N ASN A 131 5.23 -0.54 -10.18
CA ASN A 131 4.04 -1.20 -9.59
C ASN A 131 4.12 -2.74 -9.58
N GLU A 132 5.06 -3.34 -10.31
CA GLU A 132 5.19 -4.80 -10.47
C GLU A 132 6.66 -5.23 -10.45
N GLY A 133 6.90 -6.46 -9.99
CA GLY A 133 8.22 -7.08 -9.91
C GLY A 133 8.87 -7.00 -8.53
N MET A 134 9.95 -7.75 -8.34
CA MET A 134 10.73 -7.77 -7.11
C MET A 134 11.91 -6.81 -7.21
N THR A 135 12.20 -6.11 -6.12
CA THR A 135 13.35 -5.21 -6.01
C THR A 135 14.23 -5.61 -4.82
N GLY A 136 15.54 -5.66 -5.02
CA GLY A 136 16.56 -5.81 -3.98
C GLY A 136 17.43 -4.57 -3.91
N LEU A 137 17.97 -4.27 -2.73
CA LEU A 137 18.85 -3.12 -2.52
C LEU A 137 20.14 -3.58 -1.85
N ILE A 138 21.26 -3.32 -2.51
CA ILE A 138 22.62 -3.54 -2.04
C ILE A 138 23.29 -2.18 -1.88
N VAL A 139 24.10 -2.03 -0.85
CA VAL A 139 25.00 -0.89 -0.68
C VAL A 139 26.44 -1.36 -0.70
N PHE A 140 27.34 -0.52 -1.19
CA PHE A 140 28.77 -0.85 -1.20
C PHE A 140 29.67 0.36 -0.95
N ALA A 141 30.84 0.07 -0.40
CA ALA A 141 31.97 0.98 -0.26
C ALA A 141 33.25 0.12 -0.39
N GLY A 142 34.04 -0.05 0.67
CA GLY A 142 35.14 -1.03 0.66
C GLY A 142 34.63 -2.47 0.62
N ASP A 143 33.44 -2.71 1.15
CA ASP A 143 32.74 -3.99 1.14
C ASP A 143 31.26 -3.77 0.75
N ALA A 144 30.53 -4.84 0.47
CA ALA A 144 29.13 -4.80 0.06
C ALA A 144 28.21 -5.54 1.04
N HIS A 145 27.01 -5.00 1.23
CA HIS A 145 25.98 -5.55 2.10
C HIS A 145 24.58 -5.42 1.49
N ALA A 146 23.71 -6.41 1.74
CA ALA A 146 22.31 -6.36 1.33
C ALA A 146 21.49 -5.60 2.37
N VAL A 147 20.90 -4.47 1.95
CA VAL A 147 19.91 -3.71 2.73
C VAL A 147 18.59 -4.47 2.73
N SER A 148 18.16 -4.90 1.55
CA SER A 148 16.95 -5.70 1.35
C SER A 148 17.22 -6.83 0.36
N PRO A 149 16.81 -8.08 0.65
CA PRO A 149 16.70 -9.11 -0.37
C PRO A 149 15.64 -8.72 -1.42
N LEU A 150 15.49 -9.53 -2.48
CA LEU A 150 14.42 -9.35 -3.46
C LEU A 150 13.05 -9.46 -2.79
N THR A 151 12.27 -8.38 -2.84
CA THR A 151 10.92 -8.28 -2.29
C THR A 151 10.04 -7.44 -3.20
N ASP A 152 8.73 -7.67 -3.15
CA ASP A 152 7.69 -6.83 -3.75
C ASP A 152 7.32 -5.62 -2.86
N ASP A 153 7.80 -5.57 -1.62
CA ASP A 153 7.54 -4.47 -0.68
C ASP A 153 8.49 -3.28 -0.88
N ASN A 154 8.17 -2.45 -1.88
CA ASN A 154 8.89 -1.21 -2.13
C ASN A 154 8.82 -0.22 -0.94
N LYS A 155 7.79 -0.28 -0.09
CA LYS A 155 7.64 0.65 1.06
C LYS A 155 8.71 0.39 2.10
N THR A 156 9.02 -0.88 2.38
CA THR A 156 10.12 -1.26 3.26
C THR A 156 11.47 -0.77 2.73
N ILE A 157 11.72 -0.93 1.43
CA ILE A 157 12.97 -0.43 0.81
C ILE A 157 13.06 1.10 0.93
N LEU A 158 11.96 1.83 0.69
CA LEU A 158 11.91 3.29 0.83
C LEU A 158 12.22 3.75 2.25
N ALA A 159 11.66 3.06 3.26
CA ALA A 159 11.94 3.36 4.67
C ALA A 159 13.43 3.22 4.98
N LEU A 160 14.06 2.11 4.55
CA LEU A 160 15.47 1.85 4.77
C LEU A 160 16.37 2.83 3.99
N LEU A 161 16.03 3.15 2.73
CA LEU A 161 16.78 4.05 1.84
C LEU A 161 17.04 5.43 2.46
N SER A 162 16.05 5.95 3.20
CA SER A 162 16.15 7.26 3.86
C SER A 162 17.33 7.35 4.82
N THR A 163 17.65 6.26 5.52
CA THR A 163 18.71 6.16 6.53
C THR A 163 20.10 5.84 6.01
N LEU A 164 20.25 5.50 4.72
CA LEU A 164 21.54 5.04 4.18
C LEU A 164 22.57 6.17 4.09
N GLY A 165 23.80 5.95 4.55
CA GLY A 165 24.86 6.95 4.49
C GLY A 165 26.25 6.32 4.57
N PRO A 166 27.32 6.96 4.09
CA PRO A 166 28.67 6.43 4.12
C PRO A 166 29.15 5.99 5.52
N GLU A 167 28.68 6.66 6.56
CA GLU A 167 28.98 6.38 7.97
C GLU A 167 28.51 5.00 8.46
N MET A 168 27.60 4.34 7.74
CA MET A 168 27.11 3.01 8.09
C MET A 168 28.03 1.89 7.59
N MET A 169 28.91 2.19 6.64
CA MET A 169 29.77 1.18 6.01
C MET A 169 30.97 0.86 6.90
N PRO A 170 31.20 -0.42 7.27
CA PRO A 170 32.28 -0.80 8.17
C PRO A 170 33.67 -0.70 7.54
N ALA A 171 33.75 -0.83 6.21
CA ALA A 171 34.99 -0.80 5.45
C ALA A 171 35.04 0.41 4.50
N PRO A 172 36.00 1.34 4.66
CA PRO A 172 36.22 2.40 3.69
C PRO A 172 36.85 1.85 2.41
N GLY A 173 36.56 2.51 1.28
CA GLY A 173 37.03 2.13 -0.05
C GLY A 173 35.90 2.15 -1.07
N SER A 174 36.19 1.74 -2.32
CA SER A 174 35.21 1.56 -3.39
C SER A 174 35.54 0.25 -4.12
N ALA A 175 34.75 -0.78 -3.85
CA ALA A 175 34.90 -2.14 -4.34
C ALA A 175 33.56 -2.61 -4.92
N LEU A 176 33.40 -2.49 -6.23
CA LEU A 176 32.19 -2.86 -6.94
C LEU A 176 32.06 -4.38 -7.11
N ALA A 177 33.17 -5.11 -7.22
CA ALA A 177 33.18 -6.56 -7.40
C ALA A 177 32.34 -7.34 -6.37
N PRO A 178 32.52 -7.15 -5.04
CA PRO A 178 31.72 -7.86 -4.04
C PRO A 178 30.23 -7.53 -4.14
N ALA A 179 29.87 -6.30 -4.54
CA ALA A 179 28.47 -5.90 -4.73
C ALA A 179 27.82 -6.63 -5.91
N LEU A 180 28.55 -6.79 -7.03
CA LEU A 180 28.07 -7.55 -8.19
C LEU A 180 27.96 -9.05 -7.90
N THR A 181 28.89 -9.60 -7.13
CA THR A 181 28.80 -11.00 -6.66
C THR A 181 27.59 -11.21 -5.76
N LEU A 182 27.33 -10.29 -4.83
CA LEU A 182 26.16 -10.32 -3.95
C LEU A 182 24.85 -10.13 -4.72
N ALA A 183 24.83 -9.28 -5.75
CA ALA A 183 23.67 -9.14 -6.63
C ALA A 183 23.30 -10.47 -7.28
N ARG A 184 24.29 -11.20 -7.80
CA ARG A 184 24.08 -12.55 -8.35
C ARG A 184 23.52 -13.52 -7.31
N SER A 185 24.06 -13.53 -6.09
CA SER A 185 23.55 -14.44 -5.06
C SER A 185 22.11 -14.14 -4.67
N LEU A 186 21.70 -12.87 -4.64
CA LEU A 186 20.30 -12.50 -4.37
C LEU A 186 19.34 -13.06 -5.42
N PHE A 187 19.69 -12.98 -6.72
CA PHE A 187 18.86 -13.58 -7.77
C PHE A 187 18.78 -15.10 -7.63
N VAL A 188 19.91 -15.77 -7.39
CA VAL A 188 19.96 -17.23 -7.23
C VAL A 188 19.15 -17.69 -6.01
N SER A 189 19.29 -17.01 -4.87
CA SER A 189 18.53 -17.35 -3.65
C SER A 189 17.03 -17.13 -3.81
N ALA A 190 16.62 -16.13 -4.60
CA ALA A 190 15.21 -15.85 -4.88
C ALA A 190 14.62 -16.78 -5.97
N GLY A 191 15.43 -17.66 -6.58
CA GLY A 191 15.01 -18.48 -7.71
C GLY A 191 14.69 -17.68 -8.98
N ALA A 192 15.19 -16.44 -9.08
CA ALA A 192 14.95 -15.56 -10.22
C ALA A 192 15.79 -16.00 -11.43
N ALA A 193 15.15 -16.60 -12.43
CA ALA A 193 15.80 -17.09 -13.63
C ALA A 193 16.42 -15.96 -14.47
N THR A 194 15.79 -14.77 -14.43
CA THR A 194 16.28 -13.57 -15.10
C THR A 194 16.08 -12.34 -14.21
N GLY A 195 16.80 -11.26 -14.51
CA GLY A 195 16.72 -10.02 -13.75
C GLY A 195 17.62 -8.94 -14.31
N ARG A 196 17.84 -7.85 -13.57
CA ARG A 196 18.70 -6.73 -13.99
C ARG A 196 19.39 -6.06 -12.82
N VAL A 197 20.60 -5.59 -13.05
CA VAL A 197 21.41 -4.91 -12.04
C VAL A 197 21.57 -3.44 -12.43
N LEU A 198 21.14 -2.54 -11.55
CA LEU A 198 21.36 -1.10 -11.67
C LEU A 198 22.37 -0.65 -10.64
N VAL A 199 23.56 -0.25 -11.07
CA VAL A 199 24.60 0.32 -10.21
C VAL A 199 24.54 1.84 -10.28
N ILE A 200 24.44 2.50 -9.14
CA ILE A 200 24.50 3.95 -9.02
C ILE A 200 25.76 4.33 -8.25
N THR A 201 26.73 4.93 -8.94
CA THR A 201 28.07 5.21 -8.41
C THR A 201 28.69 6.42 -9.11
N ASP A 202 29.72 7.02 -8.51
CA ASP A 202 30.54 8.06 -9.10
C ASP A 202 31.89 7.55 -9.64
N GLU A 203 32.30 6.32 -9.32
CA GLU A 203 33.57 5.74 -9.75
C GLU A 203 33.59 4.21 -9.83
N VAL A 204 34.64 3.65 -10.45
CA VAL A 204 34.91 2.20 -10.44
C VAL A 204 36.41 1.99 -10.23
N ARG A 205 36.84 1.80 -8.97
CA ARG A 205 38.28 1.69 -8.61
C ARG A 205 38.84 0.28 -8.82
N ASP A 206 38.05 -0.76 -8.60
CA ASP A 206 38.43 -2.18 -8.68
C ASP A 206 38.08 -2.83 -10.02
N ALA A 207 38.22 -2.07 -11.12
CA ALA A 207 37.77 -2.46 -12.46
C ALA A 207 38.13 -3.89 -12.90
N PRO A 208 39.34 -4.45 -12.66
CA PRO A 208 39.65 -5.83 -13.04
C PRO A 208 38.79 -6.87 -12.31
N ALA A 209 38.58 -6.69 -11.00
CA ALA A 209 37.76 -7.59 -10.18
C ALA A 209 36.28 -7.39 -10.53
N ALA A 210 35.83 -6.15 -10.65
CA ALA A 210 34.46 -5.82 -11.01
C ALA A 210 34.10 -6.37 -12.40
N LEU A 211 35.04 -6.40 -13.35
CA LEU A 211 34.83 -6.98 -14.67
C LEU A 211 34.63 -8.49 -14.60
N SER A 212 35.39 -9.18 -13.74
CA SER A 212 35.21 -10.61 -13.52
C SER A 212 33.85 -10.93 -12.89
N ALA A 213 33.41 -10.14 -11.91
CA ALA A 213 32.09 -10.28 -11.30
C ALA A 213 30.96 -9.95 -12.29
N ALA A 214 31.12 -8.89 -13.11
CA ALA A 214 30.18 -8.54 -14.17
C ALA A 214 30.05 -9.65 -15.22
N SER A 215 31.16 -10.28 -15.61
CA SER A 215 31.11 -11.42 -16.56
C SER A 215 30.33 -12.62 -16.02
N ALA A 216 30.24 -12.74 -14.68
CA ALA A 216 29.51 -13.80 -14.01
C ALA A 216 27.99 -13.56 -13.95
N LEU A 217 27.54 -12.32 -14.16
CA LEU A 217 26.13 -11.95 -14.29
C LEU A 217 25.55 -12.38 -15.67
N ASN A 218 26.41 -12.53 -16.68
CA ASN A 218 26.11 -13.02 -18.03
C ASN A 218 24.92 -12.29 -18.70
N ASP A 219 24.37 -12.82 -19.79
CA ASP A 219 23.16 -12.28 -20.43
C ASP A 219 21.87 -12.44 -19.57
N GLN A 220 21.94 -13.17 -18.45
CA GLN A 220 20.80 -13.42 -17.55
C GLN A 220 20.47 -12.20 -16.68
N TYR A 221 21.50 -11.45 -16.28
CA TYR A 221 21.37 -10.28 -15.41
C TYR A 221 22.09 -9.08 -16.04
N PRO A 222 21.53 -8.45 -17.10
CA PRO A 222 22.09 -7.25 -17.70
C PRO A 222 22.47 -6.19 -16.67
N LEU A 223 23.73 -5.76 -16.75
CA LEU A 223 24.31 -4.74 -15.90
C LEU A 223 24.11 -3.35 -16.52
N SER A 224 23.76 -2.39 -15.68
CA SER A 224 23.63 -0.99 -16.05
C SER A 224 24.28 -0.09 -15.03
N LEU A 225 25.01 0.91 -15.50
CA LEU A 225 25.71 1.89 -14.68
C LEU A 225 25.06 3.26 -14.86
N MET A 226 24.61 3.82 -13.74
CA MET A 226 24.14 5.19 -13.61
C MET A 226 25.20 6.00 -12.86
N VAL A 227 25.82 6.93 -13.58
CA VAL A 227 26.93 7.74 -13.05
C VAL A 227 26.42 9.02 -12.42
N VAL A 228 26.88 9.33 -11.22
CA VAL A 228 26.51 10.57 -10.51
C VAL A 228 27.73 11.44 -10.28
N GLY A 229 27.65 12.72 -10.66
CA GLY A 229 28.72 13.70 -10.43
C GLY A 229 29.30 14.31 -11.70
N THR A 230 30.32 15.14 -11.52
CA THR A 230 30.93 15.97 -12.56
C THR A 230 32.43 15.74 -12.68
N GLN A 231 33.01 16.10 -13.82
CA GLN A 231 34.47 16.06 -14.04
C GLN A 231 35.22 17.08 -13.19
N SER A 232 34.58 18.19 -12.81
CA SER A 232 35.17 19.20 -11.93
C SER A 232 35.21 18.76 -10.46
N GLY A 233 34.26 17.92 -10.05
CA GLY A 233 34.08 17.53 -8.66
C GLY A 233 33.67 18.69 -7.75
N ALA A 234 33.46 18.39 -6.47
CA ALA A 234 33.25 19.39 -5.42
C ALA A 234 33.74 18.85 -4.07
N PRO A 235 34.10 19.72 -3.12
CA PRO A 235 34.46 19.30 -1.77
C PRO A 235 33.36 18.46 -1.09
N ILE A 236 33.77 17.42 -0.39
CA ILE A 236 32.87 16.54 0.40
C ILE A 236 32.46 17.27 1.68
N ARG A 237 31.15 17.47 1.88
CA ARG A 237 30.60 18.03 3.12
C ARG A 237 30.22 16.89 4.07
N LEU A 238 30.79 16.89 5.28
CA LEU A 238 30.44 15.91 6.29
C LEU A 238 29.12 16.29 7.00
N PRO A 239 28.36 15.32 7.52
CA PRO A 239 27.18 15.58 8.33
C PRO A 239 27.50 16.45 9.55
N GLN A 240 26.57 17.32 9.98
CA GLN A 240 26.80 18.23 11.11
C GLN A 240 27.12 17.51 12.43
N SER A 241 26.69 16.26 12.58
CA SER A 241 27.04 15.39 13.72
C SER A 241 28.54 15.08 13.83
N MET A 242 29.28 15.18 12.72
CA MET A 242 30.75 15.08 12.67
C MET A 242 31.46 16.44 12.76
N GLY A 243 30.72 17.51 13.03
CA GLY A 243 31.21 18.88 13.14
C GLY A 243 31.18 19.64 11.81
N ASP A 244 31.60 20.90 11.85
CA ASP A 244 31.46 21.83 10.74
C ASP A 244 32.74 21.87 9.89
N ASN A 245 33.04 20.77 9.18
CA ASN A 245 34.18 20.72 8.27
C ASN A 245 33.96 19.79 7.08
N PHE A 246 34.49 20.24 5.94
CA PHE A 246 34.71 19.41 4.77
C PHE A 246 35.73 18.30 5.04
N LEU A 247 35.64 17.19 4.32
CA LEU A 247 36.63 16.12 4.38
C LEU A 247 37.99 16.63 3.90
N LYS A 248 39.05 16.33 4.67
CA LYS A 248 40.43 16.71 4.40
C LYS A 248 41.33 15.50 4.35
N ASP A 249 42.37 15.56 3.52
CA ASP A 249 43.44 14.56 3.47
C ASP A 249 44.37 14.66 4.70
N ALA A 250 45.35 13.74 4.81
CA ALA A 250 46.34 13.77 5.89
C ALA A 250 47.24 15.02 5.89
N GLN A 251 47.26 15.78 4.79
CA GLN A 251 48.00 17.03 4.64
C GLN A 251 47.13 18.26 4.98
N GLY A 252 45.85 18.06 5.31
CA GLY A 252 44.90 19.12 5.66
C GLY A 252 44.25 19.84 4.47
N SER A 253 44.45 19.35 3.25
CA SER A 253 43.83 19.89 2.03
C SER A 253 42.44 19.29 1.82
N LEU A 254 41.54 20.05 1.19
CA LEU A 254 40.19 19.59 0.90
C LEU A 254 40.21 18.46 -0.14
N VAL A 255 39.47 17.38 0.13
CA VAL A 255 39.27 16.28 -0.82
C VAL A 255 38.18 16.67 -1.81
N ILE A 256 38.52 16.69 -3.10
CA ILE A 256 37.62 17.06 -4.21
C ILE A 256 37.55 15.88 -5.18
N PRO A 257 36.60 14.94 -5.00
CA PRO A 257 36.42 13.80 -5.90
C PRO A 257 35.87 14.26 -7.25
N ALA A 258 36.58 13.91 -8.33
CA ALA A 258 36.17 14.15 -9.71
C ALA A 258 35.81 12.84 -10.39
N VAL A 259 34.71 12.84 -11.14
CA VAL A 259 34.27 11.65 -11.89
C VAL A 259 35.17 11.43 -13.10
N ASN A 260 35.76 10.24 -13.21
CA ASN A 260 36.55 9.83 -14.36
C ASN A 260 35.69 9.08 -15.38
N PHE A 261 34.97 9.83 -16.22
CA PHE A 261 34.09 9.27 -17.24
C PHE A 261 34.83 8.33 -18.22
N ASP A 262 36.10 8.58 -18.54
CA ASP A 262 36.89 7.69 -19.40
C ASP A 262 37.15 6.32 -18.77
N ALA A 263 37.33 6.26 -17.45
CA ALA A 263 37.48 5.00 -16.73
C ALA A 263 36.16 4.22 -16.71
N ILE A 264 35.06 4.90 -16.40
CA ILE A 264 33.73 4.29 -16.34
C ILE A 264 33.29 3.82 -17.74
N GLN A 265 33.51 4.62 -18.79
CA GLN A 265 33.19 4.23 -20.16
C GLN A 265 33.98 3.00 -20.60
N ARG A 266 35.27 2.90 -20.23
CA ARG A 266 36.06 1.70 -20.50
C ARG A 266 35.53 0.47 -19.76
N PHE A 267 35.12 0.64 -18.50
CA PHE A 267 34.50 -0.43 -17.74
C PHE A 267 33.17 -0.88 -18.34
N ALA A 268 32.28 0.06 -18.70
CA ALA A 268 31.00 -0.22 -19.34
C ALA A 268 31.18 -0.96 -20.66
N ASN A 269 32.10 -0.50 -21.52
CA ASN A 269 32.40 -1.16 -22.79
C ASN A 269 32.98 -2.57 -22.61
N ALA A 270 33.80 -2.79 -21.57
CA ALA A 270 34.41 -4.09 -21.30
C ALA A 270 33.41 -5.08 -20.69
N SER A 271 32.53 -4.61 -19.82
CA SER A 271 31.49 -5.42 -19.14
C SER A 271 30.23 -5.63 -19.97
N GLY A 272 30.04 -4.86 -21.05
CA GLY A 272 28.79 -4.83 -21.81
C GLY A 272 27.67 -4.07 -21.12
N ALA A 273 27.98 -3.32 -20.06
CA ALA A 273 26.98 -2.58 -19.31
C ALA A 273 26.47 -1.35 -20.07
N SER A 274 25.19 -1.04 -19.91
CA SER A 274 24.64 0.23 -20.37
C SER A 274 25.16 1.36 -19.47
N LEU A 275 25.47 2.52 -20.05
CA LEU A 275 25.94 3.69 -19.31
C LEU A 275 24.92 4.81 -19.43
N THR A 276 24.52 5.39 -18.31
CA THR A 276 23.62 6.55 -18.24
C THR A 276 24.16 7.53 -17.21
N GLU A 277 24.11 8.82 -17.52
CA GLU A 277 24.39 9.86 -16.53
C GLU A 277 23.12 10.13 -15.73
N LEU A 278 23.23 10.27 -14.42
CA LEU A 278 22.08 10.57 -13.57
C LEU A 278 21.48 11.91 -13.95
N ASN A 279 20.25 11.89 -14.44
CA ASN A 279 19.44 13.07 -14.71
C ASN A 279 18.28 13.16 -13.70
N LEU A 280 17.95 14.39 -13.31
CA LEU A 280 16.85 14.69 -12.41
C LEU A 280 15.50 14.75 -13.13
N LEU A 281 15.52 14.87 -14.47
CA LEU A 281 14.32 14.75 -15.28
C LEU A 281 13.91 13.28 -15.38
N ASN A 282 12.61 13.02 -15.36
CA ASN A 282 12.03 11.67 -15.36
C ASN A 282 12.00 11.00 -16.75
N ASP A 283 12.63 11.62 -17.75
CA ASP A 283 12.60 11.14 -19.14
C ASP A 283 13.34 9.80 -19.32
N ASP A 284 14.34 9.53 -18.49
CA ASP A 284 15.16 8.32 -18.46
C ASP A 284 14.54 7.17 -17.64
N LEU A 285 13.52 7.42 -16.81
CA LEU A 285 12.85 6.37 -16.02
C LEU A 285 12.21 5.31 -16.91
N SER A 286 11.77 5.68 -18.11
CA SER A 286 11.21 4.74 -19.10
C SER A 286 12.18 3.58 -19.42
N ILE A 287 13.49 3.88 -19.48
CA ILE A 287 14.56 2.88 -19.72
C ILE A 287 14.64 1.88 -18.56
N TRP A 288 14.31 2.32 -17.35
CA TRP A 288 14.41 1.52 -16.13
C TRP A 288 13.08 0.89 -15.70
N LEU A 289 11.95 1.34 -16.24
CA LEU A 289 10.63 0.75 -15.97
C LEU A 289 10.31 -0.36 -16.96
N GLU A 290 10.75 -0.24 -18.21
CA GLU A 290 10.56 -1.31 -19.20
C GLU A 290 11.71 -2.32 -19.12
N PRO A 291 11.41 -3.63 -18.92
CA PRO A 291 12.43 -4.65 -19.04
C PRO A 291 12.97 -4.61 -20.47
N PRO A 292 14.29 -4.75 -20.68
CA PRO A 292 14.81 -4.88 -22.03
C PRO A 292 14.07 -6.04 -22.70
N ASN A 293 13.67 -5.87 -23.97
CA ASN A 293 12.97 -6.85 -24.85
C ASN A 293 13.62 -8.27 -24.95
N ARG A 294 14.66 -8.54 -24.14
CA ARG A 294 15.38 -9.80 -23.99
C ARG A 294 14.91 -10.65 -22.81
N LEU A 295 14.19 -10.08 -21.86
CA LEU A 295 13.56 -10.87 -20.81
C LEU A 295 12.28 -11.44 -21.42
N ASP A 296 12.36 -12.69 -21.88
CA ASP A 296 11.17 -13.44 -22.29
C ASP A 296 10.09 -13.25 -21.21
N GLU A 297 8.84 -13.02 -21.59
CA GLU A 297 7.67 -12.89 -20.71
C GLU A 297 7.49 -14.17 -19.88
N SER A 298 8.36 -14.32 -18.89
CA SER A 298 8.43 -15.41 -17.96
C SER A 298 7.55 -14.99 -16.81
N PHE A 299 6.43 -15.69 -16.70
CA PHE A 299 5.53 -15.52 -15.58
C PHE A 299 5.88 -16.57 -14.54
N ARG A 300 6.15 -16.13 -13.31
CA ARG A 300 6.25 -17.02 -12.17
C ARG A 300 4.84 -17.38 -11.74
N VAL A 301 4.57 -18.67 -11.64
CA VAL A 301 3.39 -19.16 -10.92
C VAL A 301 3.66 -18.92 -9.45
N VAL A 302 3.05 -17.88 -8.88
CA VAL A 302 3.06 -17.71 -7.44
C VAL A 302 2.03 -18.68 -6.89
N GLU A 303 2.50 -19.62 -6.08
CA GLU A 303 1.70 -20.56 -5.32
C GLU A 303 1.06 -19.82 -4.13
N ARG A 304 0.30 -18.76 -4.43
CA ARG A 304 -0.58 -18.09 -3.47
C ARG A 304 -1.92 -18.77 -3.63
N ASP A 305 -2.17 -19.75 -2.77
CA ASP A 305 -3.45 -20.44 -2.70
C ASP A 305 -4.53 -19.44 -2.27
N PHE A 306 -5.24 -18.86 -3.24
CA PHE A 306 -6.54 -18.29 -2.94
C PHE A 306 -7.54 -19.43 -2.77
N ASP A 307 -8.27 -19.41 -1.66
CA ASP A 307 -9.35 -20.34 -1.33
C ASP A 307 -10.57 -20.12 -2.24
N LEU A 308 -10.42 -20.32 -3.55
CA LEU A 308 -11.54 -20.27 -4.49
C LEU A 308 -12.24 -21.63 -4.48
N TRP A 309 -13.41 -21.67 -3.86
CA TRP A 309 -14.24 -22.87 -3.81
C TRP A 309 -15.01 -23.08 -5.11
N GLU A 310 -15.03 -24.32 -5.61
CA GLU A 310 -15.84 -24.72 -6.75
C GLU A 310 -17.33 -24.69 -6.39
N GLU A 311 -18.05 -23.71 -6.92
CA GLU A 311 -19.50 -23.60 -6.71
C GLU A 311 -20.27 -24.64 -7.54
N LEU A 312 -21.04 -25.50 -6.87
CA LEU A 312 -21.97 -26.42 -7.53
C LEU A 312 -23.34 -25.77 -7.83
N GLY A 313 -23.59 -24.57 -7.29
CA GLY A 313 -24.82 -23.79 -7.47
C GLY A 313 -25.26 -23.62 -8.94
N PRO A 314 -24.37 -23.22 -9.87
CA PRO A 314 -24.70 -23.11 -11.28
C PRO A 314 -25.25 -24.39 -11.92
N TYR A 315 -24.80 -25.58 -11.49
CA TYR A 315 -25.33 -26.84 -12.00
C TYR A 315 -26.76 -27.13 -11.51
N LEU A 316 -27.13 -26.65 -10.32
CA LEU A 316 -28.50 -26.78 -9.80
C LEU A 316 -29.50 -25.94 -10.62
N ILE A 317 -29.05 -24.89 -11.32
CA ILE A 317 -29.90 -24.10 -12.23
C ILE A 317 -30.42 -24.96 -13.38
N ILE A 318 -29.65 -25.96 -13.85
CA ILE A 318 -30.08 -26.87 -14.91
C ILE A 318 -31.33 -27.66 -14.49
N LEU A 319 -31.48 -27.97 -13.18
CA LEU A 319 -32.66 -28.64 -12.65
C LEU A 319 -33.93 -27.75 -12.69
N LEU A 320 -33.76 -26.41 -12.76
CA LEU A 320 -34.87 -25.46 -12.90
C LEU A 320 -35.42 -25.40 -14.33
N LEU A 321 -34.63 -25.71 -15.36
CA LEU A 321 -35.06 -25.68 -16.76
C LEU A 321 -36.30 -26.56 -17.05
N PRO A 322 -36.36 -27.85 -16.66
CA PRO A 322 -37.56 -28.66 -16.89
C PRO A 322 -38.77 -28.14 -16.11
N LEU A 323 -38.58 -27.56 -14.92
CA LEU A 323 -39.64 -26.94 -14.12
C LEU A 323 -40.20 -25.68 -14.80
N ALA A 324 -39.33 -24.87 -15.43
CA ALA A 324 -39.71 -23.69 -16.19
C ALA A 324 -40.55 -24.03 -17.44
N ILE A 325 -40.25 -25.14 -18.13
CA ILE A 325 -41.02 -25.60 -19.30
C ILE A 325 -42.49 -25.85 -18.95
N PHE A 326 -42.80 -26.35 -17.75
CA PHE A 326 -44.19 -26.52 -17.29
C PHE A 326 -44.92 -25.18 -17.08
N GLY A 327 -44.19 -24.10 -16.77
CA GLY A 327 -44.71 -22.73 -16.65
C GLY A 327 -44.98 -22.05 -18.00
N PHE A 328 -44.28 -22.44 -19.06
CA PHE A 328 -44.41 -21.88 -20.41
C PHE A 328 -45.83 -22.06 -20.98
N ARG A 329 -46.49 -23.19 -20.68
CA ARG A 329 -47.83 -23.53 -21.20
C ARG A 329 -48.95 -22.59 -20.74
N ARG A 330 -48.74 -21.78 -19.69
CA ARG A 330 -49.76 -20.88 -19.11
C ARG A 330 -49.40 -19.39 -19.19
N GLY A 331 -48.32 -19.02 -19.87
CA GLY A 331 -47.92 -17.61 -20.06
C GLY A 331 -47.32 -16.93 -18.82
N TRP A 332 -47.03 -17.67 -17.75
CA TRP A 332 -46.48 -17.11 -16.50
C TRP A 332 -45.04 -16.61 -16.67
N LEU A 333 -44.31 -17.10 -17.67
CA LEU A 333 -42.96 -16.65 -18.00
C LEU A 333 -42.91 -15.24 -18.61
N TRP A 334 -44.05 -14.65 -19.02
CA TRP A 334 -44.09 -13.23 -19.38
C TRP A 334 -43.76 -12.31 -18.20
N VAL A 335 -44.02 -12.75 -16.95
CA VAL A 335 -43.60 -12.01 -15.75
C VAL A 335 -42.07 -11.96 -15.66
N LEU A 336 -41.40 -13.04 -16.07
CA LEU A 336 -39.94 -13.13 -16.08
C LEU A 336 -39.33 -12.25 -17.18
N ALA A 337 -39.99 -12.16 -18.35
CA ALA A 337 -39.64 -11.18 -19.38
C ALA A 337 -39.81 -9.73 -18.91
N VAL A 338 -40.83 -9.42 -18.10
CA VAL A 338 -41.01 -8.08 -17.48
C VAL A 338 -39.90 -7.77 -16.45
N VAL A 339 -39.44 -8.76 -15.69
CA VAL A 339 -38.31 -8.60 -14.75
C VAL A 339 -36.98 -8.43 -15.49
N ILE A 340 -36.76 -9.14 -16.60
CA ILE A 340 -35.57 -8.96 -17.46
C ILE A 340 -35.61 -7.62 -18.23
N LEU A 341 -36.80 -7.14 -18.57
CA LEU A 341 -37.02 -5.83 -19.20
C LEU A 341 -37.07 -4.67 -18.21
N MET A 342 -36.96 -4.92 -16.89
CA MET A 342 -36.71 -3.81 -15.97
C MET A 342 -35.33 -3.25 -16.31
N PRO A 343 -35.21 -1.93 -16.54
CA PRO A 343 -33.93 -1.33 -16.85
C PRO A 343 -33.01 -1.57 -15.66
N ALA A 344 -31.92 -2.31 -15.90
CA ALA A 344 -30.86 -2.52 -14.92
C ALA A 344 -29.85 -1.35 -14.90
N ASP A 345 -30.24 -0.19 -15.44
CA ASP A 345 -29.32 0.90 -15.67
C ASP A 345 -29.68 2.17 -14.89
N GLN A 346 -28.65 2.61 -14.18
CA GLN A 346 -28.46 3.88 -13.47
C GLN A 346 -29.14 3.93 -12.10
N ALA A 347 -28.51 3.25 -11.14
CA ALA A 347 -28.40 3.77 -9.79
C ALA A 347 -27.76 5.17 -9.86
N VAL A 348 -28.58 6.18 -10.11
CA VAL A 348 -28.30 7.55 -9.69
C VAL A 348 -28.38 7.51 -8.17
N ALA A 349 -27.22 7.38 -7.53
CA ALA A 349 -26.89 7.77 -6.16
C ALA A 349 -28.08 7.97 -5.20
N ALA A 350 -28.81 6.90 -4.94
CA ALA A 350 -29.72 6.76 -3.82
C ALA A 350 -29.65 5.30 -3.42
N ASP A 351 -28.64 4.97 -2.63
CA ASP A 351 -28.55 3.65 -2.03
C ASP A 351 -29.63 3.61 -0.93
N PHE A 352 -30.84 3.21 -1.33
CA PHE A 352 -32.04 3.24 -0.47
C PHE A 352 -31.80 2.62 0.90
N TRP A 353 -30.89 1.64 0.98
CA TRP A 353 -30.52 1.02 2.23
C TRP A 353 -29.71 1.97 3.12
N THR A 354 -28.71 2.70 2.61
CA THR A 354 -27.92 3.64 3.42
C THR A 354 -28.78 4.79 3.93
N ASP A 355 -29.63 5.35 3.07
CA ASP A 355 -30.57 6.44 3.44
C ASP A 355 -31.58 6.02 4.52
N LEU A 356 -31.88 4.72 4.65
CA LEU A 356 -32.81 4.21 5.65
C LEU A 356 -32.19 4.18 7.06
N TRP A 357 -30.86 4.01 7.16
CA TRP A 357 -30.15 3.80 8.43
C TRP A 357 -29.20 4.92 8.81
N GLN A 358 -28.77 5.73 7.85
CA GLN A 358 -27.85 6.83 8.05
C GLN A 358 -28.43 8.13 7.52
N THR A 359 -28.34 9.18 8.35
CA THR A 359 -28.63 10.54 7.89
C THR A 359 -27.59 10.99 6.87
N ARG A 360 -27.93 11.99 6.05
CA ARG A 360 -26.99 12.54 5.07
C ARG A 360 -25.71 13.08 5.71
N ASP A 361 -25.83 13.68 6.88
CA ASP A 361 -24.67 14.12 7.63
C ASP A 361 -23.79 12.96 8.13
N GLN A 362 -24.38 11.82 8.51
CA GLN A 362 -23.60 10.62 8.87
C GLN A 362 -22.88 10.04 7.66
N GLN A 363 -23.53 10.05 6.49
CA GLN A 363 -22.89 9.64 5.24
C GLN A 363 -21.73 10.57 4.87
N GLY A 364 -21.92 11.89 5.04
CA GLY A 364 -20.86 12.89 4.88
C GLY A 364 -19.69 12.70 5.85
N ALA A 365 -19.98 12.39 7.11
CA ALA A 365 -18.96 12.11 8.12
C ALA A 365 -18.13 10.87 7.75
N SER A 366 -18.77 9.77 7.34
CA SER A 366 -18.06 8.59 6.84
C SER A 366 -17.24 8.88 5.57
N ALA A 367 -17.72 9.77 4.69
CA ALA A 367 -16.95 10.19 3.53
C ALA A 367 -15.70 11.01 3.94
N LEU A 368 -15.78 11.84 4.99
CA LEU A 368 -14.60 12.53 5.54
C LEU A 368 -13.60 11.59 6.22
N GLU A 369 -14.07 10.52 6.87
CA GLU A 369 -13.19 9.49 7.45
C GLU A 369 -12.42 8.71 6.38
N LEU A 370 -13.01 8.56 5.19
CA LEU A 370 -12.41 7.91 4.03
C LEU A 370 -11.60 8.87 3.13
N ASP A 371 -11.27 10.06 3.65
CA ASP A 371 -10.50 11.09 2.94
C ASP A 371 -11.11 11.53 1.60
N ALA A 372 -12.46 11.59 1.53
CA ALA A 372 -13.21 12.03 0.36
C ALA A 372 -13.98 13.34 0.63
N PRO A 373 -13.28 14.49 0.80
CA PRO A 373 -13.89 15.75 1.23
C PRO A 373 -14.83 16.38 0.20
N GLU A 374 -14.57 16.22 -1.10
CA GLU A 374 -15.47 16.69 -2.17
C GLU A 374 -16.85 16.02 -2.07
N SER A 375 -16.88 14.68 -1.93
CA SER A 375 -18.13 13.93 -1.75
C SER A 375 -18.84 14.33 -0.46
N ALA A 376 -18.10 14.47 0.65
CA ALA A 376 -18.66 14.85 1.93
C ALA A 376 -19.33 16.22 1.89
N ALA A 377 -18.74 17.21 1.20
CA ALA A 377 -19.32 18.54 1.04
C ALA A 377 -20.70 18.50 0.35
N THR A 378 -20.92 17.56 -0.57
CA THR A 378 -22.23 17.38 -1.22
C THR A 378 -23.26 16.66 -0.36
N LEU A 379 -22.81 15.93 0.67
CA LEU A 379 -23.66 15.12 1.54
C LEU A 379 -24.12 15.89 2.78
N PHE A 380 -23.26 16.71 3.39
CA PHE A 380 -23.61 17.44 4.61
C PHE A 380 -24.75 18.45 4.42
N GLU A 381 -25.79 18.28 5.22
CA GLU A 381 -26.85 19.26 5.40
C GLU A 381 -26.45 20.31 6.44
N ASP A 382 -25.76 19.92 7.51
CA ASP A 382 -25.24 20.85 8.54
C ASP A 382 -24.17 21.78 7.94
N PRO A 383 -24.36 23.12 8.00
CA PRO A 383 -23.42 24.07 7.40
C PRO A 383 -22.02 24.04 8.01
N ALA A 384 -21.87 23.81 9.32
CA ALA A 384 -20.53 23.79 9.94
C ALA A 384 -19.75 22.53 9.53
N TRP A 385 -20.42 21.39 9.41
CA TRP A 385 -19.79 20.16 8.90
C TRP A 385 -19.49 20.24 7.41
N ARG A 386 -20.39 20.83 6.62
CA ARG A 386 -20.14 21.11 5.21
C ARG A 386 -18.97 22.08 5.02
N ALA A 387 -18.87 23.13 5.84
CA ALA A 387 -17.74 24.06 5.84
C ALA A 387 -16.40 23.35 6.11
N THR A 388 -16.39 22.40 7.05
CA THR A 388 -15.21 21.58 7.35
C THR A 388 -14.79 20.72 6.15
N ALA A 389 -15.77 20.16 5.44
CA ALA A 389 -15.51 19.41 4.21
C ALA A 389 -14.97 20.30 3.09
N HIS A 390 -15.56 21.48 2.85
CA HIS A 390 -15.03 22.47 1.90
C HIS A 390 -13.62 22.94 2.27
N TYR A 391 -13.35 23.17 3.56
CA TYR A 391 -12.03 23.58 4.03
C TYR A 391 -10.97 22.50 3.76
N ARG A 392 -11.29 21.22 4.02
CA ARG A 392 -10.42 20.08 3.68
C ARG A 392 -10.26 19.91 2.17
N ASN A 393 -11.28 20.22 1.39
CA ASN A 393 -11.23 20.23 -0.07
C ASN A 393 -10.54 21.47 -0.66
N GLN A 394 -9.91 22.31 0.18
CA GLN A 394 -9.23 23.56 -0.21
C GLN A 394 -10.15 24.61 -0.86
N ASP A 395 -11.48 24.44 -0.77
CA ASP A 395 -12.47 25.43 -1.20
C ASP A 395 -12.73 26.40 -0.05
N PHE A 396 -11.74 27.22 0.24
CA PHE A 396 -11.74 28.11 1.41
C PHE A 396 -12.82 29.20 1.34
N GLN A 397 -13.23 29.60 0.13
CA GLN A 397 -14.29 30.58 -0.06
C GLN A 397 -15.65 30.00 0.33
N ALA A 398 -15.99 28.80 -0.17
CA ALA A 398 -17.22 28.11 0.21
C ALA A 398 -17.22 27.75 1.71
N ALA A 399 -16.08 27.32 2.25
CA ALA A 399 -15.94 27.06 3.68
C ALA A 399 -16.24 28.29 4.54
N ALA A 400 -15.72 29.47 4.17
CA ALA A 400 -15.99 30.70 4.88
C ALA A 400 -17.48 31.12 4.85
N GLU A 401 -18.16 30.87 3.73
CA GLU A 401 -19.60 31.13 3.58
C GLU A 401 -20.43 30.17 4.43
N ASP A 402 -20.10 28.88 4.43
CA ASP A 402 -20.82 27.87 5.20
C ASP A 402 -20.57 28.02 6.72
N PHE A 403 -19.35 28.38 7.16
CA PHE A 403 -19.10 28.72 8.56
C PHE A 403 -19.89 29.96 8.99
N ALA A 404 -20.05 30.96 8.11
CA ALA A 404 -20.87 32.14 8.40
C ALA A 404 -22.37 31.81 8.53
N ALA A 405 -22.82 30.70 7.96
CA ALA A 405 -24.21 30.27 8.00
C ALA A 405 -24.59 29.54 9.31
N SER A 406 -23.62 29.27 10.19
CA SER A 406 -23.84 28.58 11.47
C SER A 406 -23.35 29.42 12.65
N GLU A 407 -24.18 29.59 13.68
CA GLU A 407 -23.83 30.35 14.87
C GLU A 407 -22.82 29.59 15.74
N GLY A 408 -21.79 30.27 16.24
CA GLY A 408 -20.88 29.72 17.24
C GLY A 408 -19.49 30.33 17.17
N ILE A 409 -18.87 30.59 18.33
CA ILE A 409 -17.54 31.22 18.41
C ILE A 409 -16.48 30.42 17.62
N GLU A 410 -16.56 29.09 17.66
CA GLU A 410 -15.68 28.20 16.89
C GLU A 410 -15.91 28.32 15.37
N ASN A 411 -17.16 28.52 14.92
CA ASN A 411 -17.46 28.72 13.52
C ASN A 411 -16.97 30.10 13.04
N ASP A 412 -17.10 31.13 13.89
CA ASP A 412 -16.58 32.47 13.60
C ASP A 412 -15.05 32.48 13.52
N TYR A 413 -14.37 31.73 14.41
CA TYR A 413 -12.93 31.52 14.37
C TYR A 413 -12.50 30.76 13.11
N ASN A 414 -13.17 29.65 12.79
CA ASN A 414 -12.87 28.86 11.60
C ASN A 414 -13.18 29.60 10.29
N ARG A 415 -14.18 30.47 10.28
CA ARG A 415 -14.45 31.41 9.19
C ARG A 415 -13.27 32.36 8.98
N GLY A 416 -12.69 32.90 10.06
CA GLY A 416 -11.48 33.71 10.00
C GLY A 416 -10.30 32.95 9.37
N ASN A 417 -10.10 31.69 9.77
CA ASN A 417 -9.07 30.82 9.20
C ASN A 417 -9.30 30.53 7.71
N ALA A 418 -10.55 30.24 7.32
CA ALA A 418 -10.92 30.02 5.92
C ALA A 418 -10.69 31.28 5.07
N LEU A 419 -11.09 32.46 5.54
CA LEU A 419 -10.85 33.72 4.84
C LEU A 419 -9.36 34.03 4.69
N ALA A 420 -8.55 33.75 5.71
CA ALA A 420 -7.10 33.92 5.64
C ALA A 420 -6.47 33.03 4.57
N ARG A 421 -6.87 31.76 4.51
CA ARG A 421 -6.42 30.79 3.49
C ARG A 421 -6.93 31.12 2.07
N ALA A 422 -8.11 31.74 1.97
CA ALA A 422 -8.62 32.27 0.70
C ALA A 422 -7.87 33.53 0.22
N GLY A 423 -6.99 34.12 1.04
CA GLY A 423 -6.24 35.34 0.73
C GLY A 423 -6.97 36.64 1.07
N ASP A 424 -8.19 36.57 1.61
CA ASP A 424 -9.00 37.72 2.03
C ASP A 424 -8.59 38.20 3.45
N LEU A 425 -7.34 38.64 3.59
CA LEU A 425 -6.70 38.99 4.87
C LEU A 425 -7.47 40.06 5.67
N ASP A 426 -8.01 41.08 4.99
CA ASP A 426 -8.82 42.12 5.65
C ASP A 426 -10.10 41.56 6.29
N LYS A 427 -10.77 40.63 5.61
CA LYS A 427 -11.98 39.99 6.14
C LYS A 427 -11.65 39.00 7.25
N ALA A 428 -10.50 38.32 7.15
CA ALA A 428 -10.01 37.43 8.19
C ALA A 428 -9.75 38.20 9.49
N LEU A 429 -9.11 39.38 9.43
CA LEU A 429 -8.94 40.25 10.60
C LEU A 429 -10.27 40.64 11.23
N ALA A 430 -11.25 41.05 10.43
CA ALA A 430 -12.56 41.41 10.93
C ALA A 430 -13.27 40.22 11.62
N ALA A 431 -13.11 39.00 11.10
CA ALA A 431 -13.65 37.79 11.71
C ALA A 431 -12.96 37.47 13.06
N PHE A 432 -11.63 37.58 13.15
CA PHE A 432 -10.93 37.38 14.43
C PHE A 432 -11.25 38.47 15.45
N ASP A 433 -11.49 39.72 15.02
CA ASP A 433 -11.95 40.79 15.89
C ASP A 433 -13.34 40.50 16.48
N GLU A 434 -14.24 39.91 15.70
CA GLU A 434 -15.57 39.49 16.16
C GLU A 434 -15.49 38.37 17.21
N VAL A 435 -14.60 37.39 17.00
CA VAL A 435 -14.29 36.34 17.98
C VAL A 435 -13.75 36.93 19.27
N LEU A 436 -12.75 37.81 19.19
CA LEU A 436 -12.11 38.43 20.36
C LEU A 436 -13.02 39.44 21.07
N ALA A 437 -13.99 40.03 20.38
CA ALA A 437 -15.03 40.85 21.00
C ALA A 437 -15.97 40.00 21.86
N SER A 438 -16.24 38.76 21.45
CA SER A 438 -17.11 37.81 22.15
C SER A 438 -16.38 37.04 23.25
N ASP A 439 -15.16 36.58 22.98
CA ASP A 439 -14.23 35.95 23.92
C ASP A 439 -12.84 36.61 23.89
N PRO A 440 -12.60 37.62 24.74
CA PRO A 440 -11.30 38.30 24.81
C PRO A 440 -10.13 37.43 25.24
N LYS A 441 -10.35 36.18 25.70
CA LYS A 441 -9.31 35.24 26.12
C LYS A 441 -9.04 34.14 25.09
N HIS A 442 -9.63 34.22 23.91
CA HIS A 442 -9.41 33.23 22.86
C HIS A 442 -7.99 33.34 22.30
N GLU A 443 -7.08 32.49 22.79
CA GLU A 443 -5.64 32.57 22.48
C GLU A 443 -5.36 32.38 20.99
N ASP A 444 -6.02 31.42 20.34
CA ASP A 444 -5.78 31.11 18.93
C ASP A 444 -6.22 32.24 17.98
N ALA A 445 -7.38 32.87 18.23
CA ALA A 445 -7.84 34.01 17.46
C ALA A 445 -6.91 35.23 17.62
N ALA A 446 -6.39 35.46 18.83
CA ALA A 446 -5.41 36.53 19.08
C ALA A 446 -4.09 36.26 18.35
N PHE A 447 -3.61 35.01 18.36
CA PHE A 447 -2.40 34.61 17.65
C PHE A 447 -2.56 34.75 16.12
N ASN A 448 -3.65 34.20 15.55
CA ASN A 448 -3.90 34.26 14.11
C ASN A 448 -4.11 35.69 13.64
N LYS A 449 -4.82 36.53 14.41
CA LYS A 449 -4.95 37.95 14.11
C LYS A 449 -3.58 38.64 14.01
N ALA A 450 -2.71 38.43 15.00
CA ALA A 450 -1.38 39.04 15.01
C ALA A 450 -0.52 38.60 13.81
N LEU A 451 -0.64 37.33 13.40
CA LEU A 451 0.02 36.81 12.22
C LEU A 451 -0.45 37.52 10.94
N ILE A 452 -1.76 37.73 10.79
CA ILE A 452 -2.33 38.43 9.62
C ILE A 452 -1.92 39.91 9.59
N GLU A 453 -1.89 40.58 10.75
CA GLU A 453 -1.39 41.96 10.85
C GLU A 453 0.07 42.07 10.38
N GLN A 454 0.93 41.12 10.78
CA GLN A 454 2.32 41.06 10.34
C GLN A 454 2.44 40.84 8.82
N LEU A 455 1.61 39.97 8.25
CA LEU A 455 1.60 39.71 6.80
C LEU A 455 1.19 40.95 5.99
N LEU A 456 0.19 41.70 6.45
CA LEU A 456 -0.24 42.95 5.80
C LEU A 456 0.82 44.06 5.90
N GLU A 457 1.52 44.15 7.03
CA GLU A 457 2.64 45.09 7.19
C GLU A 457 3.79 44.76 6.22
N GLN A 458 4.12 43.47 6.06
CA GLN A 458 5.12 43.02 5.09
C GLN A 458 4.71 43.34 3.64
N GLN A 459 3.46 43.08 3.26
CA GLN A 459 2.95 43.43 1.92
C GLN A 459 3.01 44.94 1.65
N SER A 460 2.70 45.76 2.65
CA SER A 460 2.77 47.23 2.53
C SER A 460 4.21 47.70 2.32
N GLN A 461 5.19 47.11 3.02
CA GLN A 461 6.61 47.43 2.85
C GLN A 461 7.17 47.00 1.49
N GLU A 462 6.69 45.89 0.93
CA GLU A 462 7.05 45.44 -0.43
C GLU A 462 6.44 46.34 -1.51
N GLN A 463 5.21 46.85 -1.30
CA GLN A 463 4.60 47.83 -2.20
C GLN A 463 5.32 49.19 -2.19
N ASP A 464 5.73 49.69 -1.02
CA ASP A 464 6.50 50.94 -0.90
C ASP A 464 7.92 50.83 -1.52
N ALA A 465 8.51 49.63 -1.52
CA ALA A 465 9.79 49.37 -2.19
C ALA A 465 9.65 49.28 -3.72
N SER A 466 8.45 48.96 -4.22
CA SER A 466 8.15 48.84 -5.65
C SER A 466 7.88 50.20 -6.32
N ASP A 467 7.44 51.21 -5.57
CA ASP A 467 7.04 52.54 -6.08
C ASP A 467 8.24 53.52 -6.27
N GLN A 468 9.48 53.07 -6.05
CA GLN A 468 10.71 53.86 -6.28
C GLN A 468 11.57 53.41 -7.48
N GLY A 469 11.04 52.59 -8.39
CA GLY A 469 11.78 52.21 -9.60
C GLY A 469 10.92 51.75 -10.76
N GLU A 470 10.61 52.67 -11.68
CA GLU A 470 10.11 52.39 -13.03
C GLU A 470 11.04 53.04 -14.07
N PRO A 471 11.14 52.54 -15.33
CA PRO A 471 9.98 52.13 -16.15
C PRO A 471 10.12 50.90 -17.09
N ASP A 472 8.95 50.29 -17.36
CA ASP A 472 8.41 49.71 -18.62
C ASP A 472 9.25 48.76 -19.51
N GLU A 473 8.83 47.48 -19.66
CA GLU A 473 8.03 46.99 -20.81
C GLU A 473 7.81 45.45 -20.80
N GLN A 474 6.53 45.06 -20.91
CA GLN A 474 5.91 43.88 -21.58
C GLN A 474 5.94 42.46 -20.94
N ASN A 475 4.73 42.08 -20.47
CA ASN A 475 4.15 40.74 -20.15
C ASN A 475 3.86 39.92 -21.46
N PRO A 476 3.36 38.64 -21.48
CA PRO A 476 2.67 37.92 -20.39
C PRO A 476 2.84 36.37 -20.24
N GLN A 477 2.31 35.89 -19.09
CA GLN A 477 1.57 34.61 -18.87
C GLN A 477 2.39 33.29 -18.82
N GLU A 478 2.11 32.28 -17.99
CA GLU A 478 0.95 31.90 -17.16
C GLU A 478 1.32 30.69 -16.26
N GLY A 479 0.71 30.58 -15.07
CA GLY A 479 0.41 29.34 -14.30
C GLY A 479 1.59 28.61 -13.62
N GLY A 480 1.58 28.20 -12.34
CA GLY A 480 0.51 27.99 -11.38
C GLY A 480 0.64 26.58 -10.76
N GLN A 481 0.65 26.52 -9.42
CA GLN A 481 0.24 25.42 -8.51
C GLN A 481 1.28 24.45 -7.89
N GLY A 482 1.05 24.21 -6.58
CA GLY A 482 1.50 23.11 -5.70
C GLY A 482 2.77 23.43 -4.90
N GLU A 483 2.77 23.87 -3.63
CA GLU A 483 2.17 23.35 -2.37
C GLU A 483 2.50 21.89 -2.03
N GLU A 484 3.37 21.72 -1.04
CA GLU A 484 3.45 20.56 -0.15
C GLU A 484 3.85 21.05 1.27
N ASN A 485 3.09 20.61 2.27
CA ASN A 485 3.45 20.50 3.68
C ASN A 485 2.90 19.13 4.13
N GLN A 486 3.70 18.17 4.61
CA GLN A 486 3.98 17.90 6.04
C GLN A 486 2.71 17.98 6.92
N GLU A 487 2.24 16.93 7.63
CA GLU A 487 2.94 16.04 8.57
C GLU A 487 2.07 14.80 8.99
N SER A 488 2.74 13.84 9.66
CA SER A 488 2.36 12.81 10.67
C SER A 488 0.95 12.85 11.34
N GLY A 489 0.34 11.79 11.89
CA GLY A 489 0.66 10.38 12.15
C GLY A 489 -0.42 9.75 13.08
N GLU A 490 -0.43 8.42 13.20
CA GLU A 490 -0.95 7.57 14.30
C GLU A 490 -2.47 7.40 14.59
N GLN A 491 -3.03 6.17 14.42
CA GLN A 491 -3.29 5.18 15.51
C GLN A 491 -4.07 3.92 15.09
N ASP A 492 -3.70 2.81 15.73
CA ASP A 492 -4.24 1.43 15.73
C ASP A 492 -5.60 1.28 16.43
N PRO A 493 -6.33 0.16 16.23
CA PRO A 493 -6.63 -0.69 17.39
C PRO A 493 -6.58 -2.23 17.15
N SER A 494 -5.73 -2.90 17.93
CA SER A 494 -5.94 -4.06 18.85
C SER A 494 -7.00 -5.16 18.63
N GLN A 495 -6.48 -6.40 18.54
CA GLN A 495 -6.68 -7.64 19.36
C GLN A 495 -7.97 -8.53 19.35
N ASP A 496 -7.68 -9.85 19.27
CA ASP A 496 -8.25 -11.09 19.92
C ASP A 496 -8.60 -12.21 18.90
N ALA A 497 -8.36 -13.54 19.08
CA ALA A 497 -7.80 -14.37 20.16
C ALA A 497 -7.51 -15.83 19.67
N GLN A 498 -6.48 -16.46 20.27
CA GLN A 498 -6.31 -17.86 20.73
C GLN A 498 -6.75 -19.13 19.93
N SER A 499 -5.73 -19.91 19.54
CA SER A 499 -5.42 -21.35 19.79
C SER A 499 -6.49 -22.47 19.72
N GLN A 500 -6.20 -23.50 18.90
CA GLN A 500 -6.31 -24.93 19.28
C GLN A 500 -5.56 -25.85 18.30
N GLN A 501 -4.91 -26.88 18.85
CA GLN A 501 -4.05 -27.87 18.21
C GLN A 501 -4.57 -29.29 18.52
N GLU A 502 -4.60 -30.18 17.52
CA GLU A 502 -4.64 -31.67 17.55
C GLU A 502 -4.95 -32.13 16.10
N GLY A 503 -4.35 -33.11 15.41
CA GLY A 503 -3.30 -34.10 15.65
C GLY A 503 -3.33 -35.16 14.50
N ASN A 504 -2.16 -35.79 14.23
CA ASN A 504 -1.86 -36.98 13.40
C ASN A 504 -1.92 -36.91 11.84
N ALA A 505 -1.12 -37.63 11.04
CA ALA A 505 0.22 -38.27 11.04
C ALA A 505 0.30 -39.21 9.79
N GLU A 506 1.52 -39.48 9.29
CA GLU A 506 1.96 -40.49 8.26
C GLU A 506 1.74 -40.09 6.77
N ASP A 507 2.66 -40.22 5.80
CA ASP A 507 4.02 -40.77 5.55
C ASP A 507 4.53 -39.99 4.29
N ASP A 508 5.79 -39.87 3.84
CA ASP A 508 6.89 -40.83 3.75
C ASP A 508 8.19 -40.06 3.39
N ALA A 509 9.33 -40.69 3.66
CA ALA A 509 10.67 -40.13 3.64
C ALA A 509 11.35 -40.08 2.26
N GLN A 510 12.12 -39.03 1.98
CA GLN A 510 13.43 -39.06 1.26
C GLN A 510 14.03 -37.63 1.10
N ASP A 511 14.80 -37.14 2.08
CA ASP A 511 15.99 -36.30 1.81
C ASP A 511 16.85 -36.08 3.08
N SER A 512 17.50 -37.15 3.55
CA SER A 512 18.31 -37.12 4.77
C SER A 512 19.78 -36.86 4.47
N GLU A 513 20.15 -35.62 4.14
CA GLU A 513 21.54 -35.13 4.34
C GLU A 513 21.65 -33.59 4.29
N ALA A 514 20.77 -32.88 3.57
CA ALA A 514 20.71 -31.41 3.58
C ALA A 514 19.96 -30.84 4.81
N GLU A 515 18.96 -31.55 5.34
CA GLU A 515 18.20 -31.12 6.53
C GLU A 515 19.01 -31.17 7.84
N ARG A 516 20.14 -31.89 7.89
CA ARG A 516 20.96 -31.97 9.11
C ARG A 516 21.88 -30.77 9.32
N GLU A 517 22.37 -30.16 8.24
CA GLU A 517 23.19 -28.94 8.34
C GLU A 517 22.31 -27.69 8.57
N GLN A 518 21.07 -27.71 8.09
CA GLN A 518 20.09 -26.65 8.33
C GLN A 518 19.48 -26.75 9.74
N ALA A 519 19.20 -27.97 10.23
CA ALA A 519 18.74 -28.17 11.62
C ALA A 519 19.80 -27.86 12.69
N GLU A 520 21.10 -27.97 12.39
CA GLU A 520 22.16 -27.55 13.31
C GLU A 520 22.43 -26.04 13.29
N ALA A 521 22.05 -25.34 12.20
CA ALA A 521 22.08 -23.88 12.11
C ALA A 521 20.85 -23.26 12.78
N ASP A 522 19.65 -23.79 12.50
CA ASP A 522 18.40 -23.38 13.14
C ASP A 522 18.42 -23.66 14.65
N GLN A 523 19.05 -24.76 15.12
CA GLN A 523 19.21 -25.00 16.57
C GLN A 523 20.18 -24.03 17.25
N ARG A 524 21.16 -23.47 16.53
CA ARG A 524 22.07 -22.45 17.10
C ARG A 524 21.45 -21.07 17.15
N ASP A 525 20.62 -20.73 16.16
CA ASP A 525 19.84 -19.50 16.16
C ASP A 525 18.67 -19.59 17.17
N GLU A 526 18.02 -20.75 17.32
CA GLU A 526 17.02 -21.00 18.38
C GLU A 526 17.64 -21.02 19.79
N GLU A 527 18.84 -21.58 19.99
CA GLU A 527 19.52 -21.50 21.30
C GLU A 527 19.98 -20.06 21.61
N ALA A 528 20.38 -19.27 20.60
CA ALA A 528 20.74 -17.86 20.78
C ALA A 528 19.51 -16.97 21.08
N ASP A 529 18.37 -17.23 20.42
CA ASP A 529 17.09 -16.56 20.70
C ASP A 529 16.50 -16.99 22.04
N GLN A 530 16.60 -18.27 22.43
CA GLN A 530 16.15 -18.69 23.76
C GLN A 530 17.01 -18.11 24.88
N THR A 531 18.32 -17.91 24.65
CA THR A 531 19.20 -17.28 25.65
C THR A 531 18.95 -15.76 25.75
N SER A 532 18.58 -15.10 24.65
CA SER A 532 18.22 -13.68 24.64
C SER A 532 16.82 -13.45 25.22
N GLU A 533 15.83 -14.29 24.87
CA GLU A 533 14.48 -14.27 25.44
C GLU A 533 14.46 -14.62 26.93
N GLN A 534 15.29 -15.57 27.40
CA GLN A 534 15.43 -15.84 28.84
C GLN A 534 16.09 -14.68 29.59
N ALA A 535 17.07 -13.99 29.00
CA ALA A 535 17.69 -12.81 29.60
C ALA A 535 16.72 -11.61 29.66
N VAL A 536 15.83 -11.47 28.67
CA VAL A 536 14.76 -10.46 28.66
C VAL A 536 13.64 -10.83 29.64
N GLN A 537 13.24 -12.10 29.72
CA GLN A 537 12.23 -12.58 30.67
C GLN A 537 12.70 -12.54 32.14
N GLU A 538 13.97 -12.81 32.41
CA GLU A 538 14.54 -12.66 33.77
C GLU A 538 14.67 -11.17 34.18
N ALA A 539 14.85 -10.26 33.21
CA ALA A 539 14.84 -8.82 33.44
C ALA A 539 13.41 -8.27 33.62
N ASP A 540 12.44 -8.75 32.85
CA ASP A 540 11.01 -8.38 32.98
C ASP A 540 10.38 -8.90 34.26
N ALA A 541 10.78 -10.10 34.72
CA ALA A 541 10.32 -10.66 35.99
C ALA A 541 10.85 -9.92 37.24
N ALA A 542 11.83 -9.02 37.07
CA ALA A 542 12.42 -8.22 38.14
C ALA A 542 11.82 -6.82 38.28
N LEU A 543 10.94 -6.41 37.36
CA LEU A 543 10.33 -5.08 37.32
C LEU A 543 8.92 -5.10 37.93
N ASP A 544 8.57 -4.07 38.70
CA ASP A 544 7.20 -3.89 39.21
C ASP A 544 6.24 -3.66 38.02
N PRO A 545 4.97 -4.13 38.03
CA PRO A 545 4.08 -4.04 36.87
C PRO A 545 3.83 -2.60 36.36
N GLU A 546 3.94 -1.60 37.25
CA GLU A 546 3.89 -0.18 36.86
C GLU A 546 5.17 0.27 36.15
N GLU A 547 6.34 -0.25 36.55
CA GLU A 547 7.63 0.05 35.91
C GLU A 547 7.73 -0.60 34.53
N ALA A 548 7.18 -1.82 34.37
CA ALA A 548 7.10 -2.50 33.07
C ALA A 548 6.21 -1.74 32.07
N GLN A 549 5.04 -1.23 32.51
CA GLN A 549 4.18 -0.40 31.67
C GLN A 549 4.81 0.95 31.34
N ALA A 550 5.50 1.58 32.30
CA ALA A 550 6.24 2.82 32.06
C ALA A 550 7.39 2.62 31.07
N LEU A 551 8.10 1.48 31.16
CA LEU A 551 9.16 1.08 30.25
C LEU A 551 8.61 0.81 28.84
N GLU A 552 7.48 0.11 28.71
CA GLU A 552 6.84 -0.14 27.41
C GLU A 552 6.39 1.17 26.74
N GLN A 553 5.78 2.08 27.49
CA GLN A 553 5.44 3.42 26.99
C GLN A 553 6.68 4.27 26.69
N TRP A 554 7.81 4.02 27.34
CA TRP A 554 9.08 4.69 27.04
C TRP A 554 9.71 4.12 25.77
N LEU A 555 9.69 2.80 25.60
CA LEU A 555 10.18 2.09 24.41
C LEU A 555 9.37 2.48 23.16
N LYS A 556 8.04 2.59 23.24
CA LYS A 556 7.20 3.11 22.14
C LYS A 556 7.49 4.56 21.74
N ARG A 557 8.15 5.33 22.62
CA ARG A 557 8.56 6.72 22.36
C ARG A 557 10.01 6.82 21.89
N VAL A 558 10.79 5.74 21.95
CA VAL A 558 12.12 5.69 21.33
C VAL A 558 11.89 5.65 19.82
N PRO A 559 12.37 6.64 19.04
CA PRO A 559 12.24 6.59 17.59
C PRO A 559 12.94 5.34 17.08
N ASP A 560 12.25 4.55 16.25
CA ASP A 560 12.92 3.50 15.49
C ASP A 560 13.98 4.16 14.60
N ASP A 561 15.26 3.93 14.91
CA ASP A 561 16.39 4.28 14.06
C ASP A 561 16.83 3.02 13.29
N PRO A 562 16.17 2.71 12.14
CA PRO A 562 16.55 1.54 11.35
C PRO A 562 17.99 1.65 10.83
N GLY A 563 18.55 2.86 10.74
CA GLY A 563 19.95 3.09 10.37
C GLY A 563 20.93 2.52 11.39
N GLY A 564 20.64 2.67 12.69
CA GLY A 564 21.43 2.09 13.77
C GLY A 564 21.47 0.56 13.74
N LEU A 565 20.33 -0.09 13.46
CA LEU A 565 20.24 -1.54 13.31
C LEU A 565 21.00 -2.02 12.07
N LEU A 566 20.81 -1.37 10.93
CA LEU A 566 21.53 -1.71 9.69
C LEU A 566 23.04 -1.56 9.85
N ARG A 567 23.50 -0.49 10.51
CA ARG A 567 24.93 -0.28 10.78
C ARG A 567 25.51 -1.42 11.62
N ARG A 568 24.83 -1.82 12.69
CA ARG A 568 25.28 -2.96 13.53
C ARG A 568 25.26 -4.27 12.75
N LYS A 569 24.23 -4.51 11.94
CA LYS A 569 24.14 -5.68 11.06
C LYS A 569 25.33 -5.74 10.10
N PHE A 570 25.68 -4.63 9.45
CA PHE A 570 26.81 -4.59 8.52
C PHE A 570 28.14 -4.81 9.24
N GLU A 571 28.31 -4.20 10.41
CA GLU A 571 29.50 -4.40 11.25
C GLU A 571 29.65 -5.87 11.67
N GLN A 572 28.56 -6.51 12.11
CA GLN A 572 28.56 -7.93 12.46
C GLN A 572 28.91 -8.81 11.26
N GLN A 573 28.26 -8.62 10.11
CA GLN A 573 28.53 -9.38 8.88
C GLN A 573 29.98 -9.20 8.40
N PHE A 574 30.52 -7.99 8.54
CA PHE A 574 31.92 -7.71 8.22
C PHE A 574 32.85 -8.46 9.18
N GLU A 575 32.59 -8.44 10.49
CA GLU A 575 33.38 -9.17 11.47
C GLU A 575 33.34 -10.69 11.26
N GLU A 576 32.19 -11.25 10.92
CA GLU A 576 32.03 -12.67 10.61
C GLU A 576 32.87 -13.08 9.42
N ARG A 577 32.83 -12.32 8.32
CA ARG A 577 33.67 -12.60 7.14
C ARG A 577 35.16 -12.46 7.41
N VAL A 578 35.55 -11.51 8.27
CA VAL A 578 36.94 -11.40 8.76
C VAL A 578 37.33 -12.65 9.57
N ARG A 579 36.46 -13.15 10.45
CA ARG A 579 36.71 -14.36 11.26
C ARG A 579 36.81 -15.62 10.40
N GLN A 580 36.00 -15.71 9.35
CA GLN A 580 36.00 -16.82 8.39
C GLN A 580 37.21 -16.76 7.42
N GLY A 581 37.94 -15.64 7.40
CA GLY A 581 39.13 -15.45 6.57
C GLY A 581 38.81 -15.13 5.11
N GLU A 582 37.58 -14.71 4.82
CA GLU A 582 37.16 -14.30 3.47
C GLU A 582 37.74 -12.93 3.08
N ILE A 583 37.91 -12.04 4.07
CA ILE A 583 38.43 -10.68 3.91
C ILE A 583 39.44 -10.34 5.01
N THR A 584 40.45 -9.51 4.72
CA THR A 584 41.47 -9.10 5.70
C THR A 584 41.32 -7.61 6.03
N ARG A 585 41.36 -7.23 7.32
CA ARG A 585 41.25 -5.82 7.73
C ARG A 585 42.31 -4.90 7.08
N GLN A 586 43.48 -5.44 6.76
CA GLN A 586 44.57 -4.70 6.09
C GLN A 586 44.20 -4.25 4.67
N ASP A 587 43.22 -4.89 4.03
CA ASP A 587 42.77 -4.54 2.68
C ASP A 587 42.08 -3.16 2.64
N PHE A 588 41.60 -2.69 3.80
CA PHE A 588 40.78 -1.47 3.92
C PHE A 588 41.50 -0.30 4.62
N GLU A 589 42.69 -0.51 5.21
CA GLU A 589 43.43 0.54 5.95
C GLU A 589 44.05 1.64 5.06
N ARG A 590 44.06 1.48 3.73
CA ARG A 590 44.85 2.32 2.81
C ARG A 590 44.07 3.11 1.76
N ASN A 591 42.75 2.99 1.70
CA ASN A 591 41.98 3.38 0.50
C ASN A 591 40.99 4.54 0.72
N TRP A 592 41.41 5.58 1.45
CA TRP A 592 40.78 6.90 1.35
C TRP A 592 41.46 7.70 0.24
#